data_AF-A0A818VHZ7-F1
#
_entry.id   AF-A0A818VHZ7-F1
#
_cell.length_a   1.000
_cell.length_b   1.000
_cell.length_c   1.000
_cell.angle_alpha   90.00
_cell.angle_beta   90.00
_cell.angle_gamma   90.00
#
_symmetry.space_group_name_H-M   'P 1'
#
loop_
_entity.id
_entity.type
_entity.pdbx_description
1 polymer ?
#
loop_
_entity_poly.entity_id
_entity_poly.type
_entity_poly.pdbx_seq_one_letter_code
_entity_poly.pdbx_strand_id
1 'polypeptide(L)'
;MDGPYTLFAPNDEAFNKVPQEIVDRLSDPKNREELAMVLGYHAVIGRALTAAQIQAMSLPARLETLAGDFVTVTRQNNQIKVNDATVIASDIVASNGIIHVIDKVLMPPSKND
;
A
#
# COMPACT_ATOMS: atom_id res chain seq x y z
N MET A 1 7.30 -18.06 -0.86
CA MET A 1 5.93 -17.55 -0.62
C MET A 1 5.45 -17.03 -1.96
N ASP A 2 4.79 -17.86 -2.76
CA ASP A 2 4.31 -17.47 -4.09
C ASP A 2 2.80 -17.24 -4.01
N GLY A 3 2.41 -16.29 -3.15
CA GLY A 3 1.01 -15.88 -3.05
C GLY A 3 0.66 -14.91 -4.18
N PRO A 4 -0.60 -14.83 -4.61
CA PRO A 4 -1.04 -13.65 -5.33
C PRO A 4 -0.99 -12.45 -4.37
N TYR A 5 -0.41 -11.35 -4.83
CA TYR A 5 -0.31 -10.09 -4.08
C TYR A 5 -1.17 -9.01 -4.74
N THR A 6 -1.63 -8.05 -3.93
CA THR A 6 -2.10 -6.76 -4.42
C THR A 6 -1.13 -5.70 -3.91
N LEU A 7 -0.35 -5.10 -4.80
CA LEU A 7 0.62 -4.07 -4.46
C LEU A 7 0.00 -2.69 -4.71
N PHE A 8 -0.05 -1.86 -3.68
CA PHE A 8 -0.39 -0.45 -3.81
C PHE A 8 0.89 0.37 -3.95
N ALA A 9 1.36 0.62 -5.17
CA ALA A 9 2.65 1.24 -5.43
C ALA A 9 2.54 2.77 -5.50
N PRO A 10 3.24 3.55 -4.66
CA PRO A 10 3.29 5.00 -4.80
C PRO A 10 3.99 5.41 -6.10
N ASN A 11 3.52 6.46 -6.77
CA ASN A 11 4.25 7.06 -7.89
C ASN A 11 5.37 8.01 -7.41
N ASP A 12 6.19 8.51 -8.32
CA ASP A 12 7.29 9.43 -7.99
C ASP A 12 6.81 10.70 -7.27
N GLU A 13 5.65 11.24 -7.65
CA GLU A 13 5.04 12.39 -6.97
C GLU A 13 4.65 12.09 -5.52
N ALA A 14 4.22 10.87 -5.23
CA ALA A 14 3.92 10.42 -3.87
C ALA A 14 5.19 10.40 -3.01
N PHE A 15 6.32 9.93 -3.56
CA PHE A 15 7.61 9.95 -2.88
C PHE A 15 8.10 11.38 -2.64
N ASN A 16 7.91 12.29 -3.60
CA ASN A 16 8.28 13.70 -3.43
C ASN A 16 7.48 14.43 -2.32
N LYS A 17 6.34 13.88 -1.90
CA LYS A 17 5.54 14.40 -0.77
C LYS A 17 6.00 13.87 0.59
N VAL A 18 6.89 12.86 0.62
CA VAL A 18 7.42 12.32 1.87
C VAL A 18 8.39 13.35 2.47
N PRO A 19 8.24 13.73 3.75
CA PRO A 19 9.20 14.60 4.42
C PRO A 19 10.64 14.07 4.31
N GLN A 20 11.60 14.95 3.99
CA GLN A 20 13.00 14.57 3.82
C GLN A 20 13.57 13.84 5.05
N GLU A 21 13.15 14.23 6.26
CA GLU A 21 13.54 13.54 7.50
C GLU A 21 13.18 12.04 7.50
N ILE A 22 12.00 11.68 6.95
CA ILE A 22 11.57 10.29 6.84
C ILE A 22 12.40 9.58 5.76
N VAL A 23 12.68 10.24 4.63
CA VAL A 23 13.52 9.69 3.56
C VAL A 23 14.92 9.39 4.08
N ASP A 24 15.54 10.33 4.80
CA ASP A 24 16.87 10.19 5.37
C ASP A 24 16.89 9.06 6.42
N ARG A 25 15.87 8.99 7.29
CA ARG A 25 15.72 7.91 8.27
C ARG A 25 15.63 6.55 7.58
N LEU A 26 14.72 6.38 6.62
CA LEU A 26 14.49 5.09 5.96
C LEU A 26 15.63 4.68 5.03
N SER A 27 16.44 5.63 4.57
CA SER A 27 17.62 5.37 3.73
C SER A 27 18.87 4.98 4.53
N ASP A 28 18.90 5.25 5.84
CA ASP A 28 20.00 4.79 6.70
C ASP A 28 20.00 3.24 6.75
N PRO A 29 21.13 2.58 6.41
CA PRO A 29 21.25 1.13 6.50
C PRO A 29 20.90 0.52 7.87
N LYS A 30 20.98 1.31 8.95
CA LYS A 30 20.55 0.90 10.31
C LYS A 30 19.04 0.70 10.41
N ASN A 31 18.24 1.35 9.57
CA ASN A 31 16.78 1.31 9.58
C ASN A 31 16.20 0.39 8.50
N ARG A 32 16.98 -0.58 8.00
CA ARG A 32 16.53 -1.54 6.97
C ARG A 32 15.27 -2.31 7.33
N GLU A 33 15.11 -2.65 8.60
CA GLU A 33 13.92 -3.36 9.08
C GLU A 33 12.68 -2.44 9.04
N GLU A 34 12.84 -1.17 9.39
CA GLU A 34 11.80 -0.16 9.25
C GLU A 34 11.41 0.06 7.79
N LEU A 35 12.40 0.20 6.90
CA LEU A 35 12.17 0.30 5.46
C LEU A 35 11.43 -0.95 4.94
N ALA A 36 11.82 -2.15 5.38
CA ALA A 36 11.15 -3.39 4.99
C ALA A 36 9.69 -3.43 5.47
N MET A 37 9.39 -2.93 6.68
CA MET A 37 8.02 -2.79 7.18
C MET A 37 7.21 -1.81 6.33
N VAL A 38 7.78 -0.64 6.00
CA VAL A 38 7.12 0.35 5.12
C VAL A 38 6.82 -0.26 3.76
N LEU A 39 7.79 -0.94 3.12
CA LEU A 39 7.58 -1.59 1.82
C LEU A 39 6.56 -2.72 1.92
N GLY A 40 6.63 -3.56 2.96
CA GLY A 40 5.68 -4.64 3.20
C GLY A 40 4.25 -4.16 3.43
N TYR A 41 4.08 -2.97 3.99
CA TYR A 41 2.76 -2.37 4.24
C TYR A 41 2.03 -1.95 2.96
N HIS A 42 2.74 -1.82 1.83
CA HIS A 42 2.13 -1.57 0.53
C HIS A 42 1.61 -2.84 -0.16
N ALA A 43 1.97 -4.03 0.34
CA ALA A 43 1.62 -5.31 -0.28
C ALA A 43 0.56 -6.06 0.54
N VAL A 44 -0.64 -6.22 -0.02
CA VAL A 44 -1.68 -7.09 0.55
C VAL A 44 -1.41 -8.55 0.15
N ILE A 45 -1.49 -9.44 1.13
CA ILE A 45 -1.15 -10.86 0.97
C ILE A 45 -2.35 -11.72 0.58
N GLY A 46 -2.09 -12.78 -0.19
CA GLY A 46 -3.04 -13.85 -0.46
C GLY A 46 -4.18 -13.50 -1.41
N ARG A 47 -4.16 -12.33 -2.06
CA ARG A 47 -5.21 -11.86 -2.97
C ARG A 47 -4.61 -11.00 -4.08
N ALA A 48 -4.96 -11.29 -5.34
CA ALA A 48 -4.78 -10.38 -6.48
C ALA A 48 -6.14 -9.74 -6.75
N LEU A 49 -6.35 -8.52 -6.23
CA LEU A 49 -7.61 -7.81 -6.27
C LEU A 49 -7.59 -6.80 -7.42
N THR A 50 -8.49 -6.94 -8.37
CA THR A 50 -8.79 -5.88 -9.35
C THR A 50 -9.55 -4.73 -8.70
N ALA A 51 -9.57 -3.56 -9.33
CA ALA A 51 -10.38 -2.43 -8.90
C ALA A 51 -11.87 -2.78 -8.82
N ALA A 52 -12.37 -3.56 -9.79
CA ALA A 52 -13.75 -4.03 -9.79
C ALA A 52 -14.05 -4.93 -8.59
N GLN A 53 -13.15 -5.86 -8.26
CA GLN A 53 -13.29 -6.71 -7.07
C GLN A 53 -13.25 -5.89 -5.79
N ILE A 54 -12.33 -4.92 -5.67
CA ILE A 54 -12.26 -4.01 -4.52
C ILE A 54 -13.58 -3.24 -4.35
N GLN A 55 -14.12 -2.69 -5.43
CA GLN A 55 -15.38 -1.92 -5.39
C GLN A 55 -16.61 -2.77 -5.06
N ALA A 56 -16.56 -4.08 -5.35
CA ALA A 56 -17.62 -5.02 -5.01
C ALA A 56 -17.56 -5.53 -3.56
N MET A 57 -16.50 -5.22 -2.81
CA MET A 57 -16.39 -5.57 -1.39
C MET A 57 -17.35 -4.73 -0.53
N SER A 58 -17.68 -5.24 0.66
CA SER A 58 -18.27 -4.42 1.73
C SER A 58 -17.24 -3.44 2.27
N LEU A 59 -17.34 -2.16 1.88
CA LEU A 59 -16.42 -1.09 2.28
C LEU A 59 -16.99 -0.27 3.46
N PRO A 60 -16.17 0.18 4.43
CA PRO A 60 -14.71 0.04 4.48
C PRO A 60 -14.26 -1.40 4.76
N ALA A 61 -13.20 -1.87 4.08
CA ALA A 61 -12.65 -3.20 4.26
C ALA A 61 -11.20 -3.12 4.76
N ARG A 62 -10.84 -3.98 5.73
CA ARG A 62 -9.46 -4.11 6.21
C ARG A 62 -8.77 -5.25 5.46
N LEU A 63 -7.61 -4.97 4.91
CA LEU A 63 -6.78 -5.95 4.19
C LEU A 63 -5.45 -6.11 4.92
N GLU A 64 -5.07 -7.35 5.20
CA GLU A 64 -3.80 -7.69 5.83
C GLU A 64 -2.66 -7.48 4.84
N THR A 65 -1.61 -6.81 5.31
CA THR A 65 -0.40 -6.51 4.55
C THR A 65 0.72 -7.49 4.87
N LEU A 66 1.76 -7.52 4.05
CA LEU A 66 2.95 -8.33 4.28
C LEU A 66 3.72 -7.88 5.53
N ALA A 67 3.52 -6.64 5.98
CA ALA A 67 4.07 -6.14 7.24
C ALA A 67 3.34 -6.66 8.50
N GLY A 68 2.24 -7.41 8.34
CA GLY A 68 1.43 -7.94 9.46
C GLY A 68 0.41 -6.95 10.03
N ASP A 69 0.39 -5.71 9.51
CA ASP A 69 -0.61 -4.70 9.83
C ASP A 69 -1.68 -4.62 8.73
N PHE A 70 -2.73 -3.82 8.95
CA PHE A 70 -3.85 -3.68 8.01
C PHE A 70 -3.87 -2.33 7.33
N VAL A 71 -4.18 -2.32 6.03
CA VAL A 71 -4.67 -1.13 5.33
C VAL A 71 -6.19 -1.15 5.29
N THR A 72 -6.80 0.03 5.29
CA THR A 72 -8.26 0.19 5.14
C THR A 72 -8.56 0.68 3.74
N VAL A 73 -9.33 -0.10 2.99
CA VAL A 73 -9.80 0.28 1.66
C VAL A 73 -11.19 0.89 1.78
N THR A 74 -11.39 2.04 1.14
CA THR A 74 -12.67 2.76 1.10
C THR A 74 -13.01 3.22 -0.31
N ARG A 75 -14.26 3.65 -0.52
CA ARG A 75 -14.71 4.29 -1.75
C ARG A 75 -15.18 5.70 -1.43
N GLN A 76 -14.57 6.68 -2.06
CA GLN A 76 -14.94 8.09 -1.93
C GLN A 76 -15.04 8.69 -3.33
N ASN A 77 -16.16 9.35 -3.66
CA ASN A 77 -16.35 10.00 -4.97
C ASN A 77 -16.04 9.09 -6.18
N ASN A 78 -16.49 7.84 -6.12
CA ASN A 78 -16.21 6.82 -7.14
C ASN A 78 -14.73 6.42 -7.32
N GLN A 79 -13.84 6.84 -6.41
CA GLN A 79 -12.43 6.46 -6.39
C GLN A 79 -12.15 5.49 -5.24
N ILE A 80 -11.24 4.55 -5.48
CA ILE A 80 -10.71 3.66 -4.45
C ILE A 80 -9.67 4.45 -3.65
N LYS A 81 -9.76 4.37 -2.32
CA LYS A 81 -8.73 4.88 -1.42
C LYS A 81 -8.19 3.77 -0.54
N VAL A 82 -6.90 3.81 -0.28
CA VAL A 82 -6.18 2.93 0.64
C VAL A 82 -5.62 3.80 1.75
N ASN A 83 -6.18 3.69 2.95
CA ASN A 83 -6.08 4.71 3.98
C ASN A 83 -6.42 6.09 3.38
N ASP A 84 -5.47 7.03 3.42
CA ASP A 84 -5.63 8.38 2.86
C ASP A 84 -5.06 8.54 1.44
N ALA A 85 -4.51 7.47 0.85
CA ALA A 85 -3.98 7.46 -0.50
C ALA A 85 -5.08 7.13 -1.52
N THR A 86 -5.08 7.81 -2.65
CA THR A 86 -6.02 7.61 -3.75
C THR A 86 -5.38 6.72 -4.79
N VAL A 87 -6.12 5.72 -5.29
CA VAL A 87 -5.69 4.93 -6.46
C VAL A 87 -5.84 5.79 -7.72
N ILE A 88 -4.71 6.04 -8.41
CA ILE A 88 -4.63 6.90 -9.61
C ILE A 88 -4.46 6.11 -10.91
N ALA A 89 -4.01 4.86 -10.82
CA ALA A 89 -4.06 3.88 -11.90
C ALA A 89 -4.28 2.50 -11.28
N SER A 90 -5.05 1.64 -11.93
CA SER A 90 -5.42 0.33 -11.39
C SER A 90 -5.19 -0.79 -12.38
N ASP A 91 -5.22 -2.02 -11.86
CA ASP A 91 -5.32 -3.26 -12.66
C ASP A 91 -4.11 -3.55 -13.54
N ILE A 92 -2.92 -3.13 -13.11
CA ILE A 92 -1.67 -3.50 -13.77
C ILE A 92 -1.35 -4.95 -13.40
N VAL A 93 -1.45 -5.85 -14.36
CA VAL A 93 -1.20 -7.28 -14.16
C VAL A 93 0.29 -7.54 -14.00
N ALA A 94 0.67 -8.22 -12.91
CA ALA A 94 2.01 -8.73 -12.66
C ALA A 94 2.01 -10.26 -12.62
N SER A 95 3.18 -10.88 -12.69
CA SER A 95 3.32 -12.35 -12.71
C SER A 95 2.74 -13.05 -11.48
N ASN A 96 2.71 -12.38 -10.33
CA ASN A 96 2.26 -12.90 -9.05
C ASN A 96 1.22 -11.99 -8.38
N GLY A 97 0.49 -11.16 -9.14
CA GLY A 97 -0.43 -10.21 -8.51
C GLY A 97 -0.98 -9.12 -9.41
N ILE A 98 -1.55 -8.11 -8.76
CA ILE A 98 -2.04 -6.88 -9.37
C ILE A 98 -1.37 -5.69 -8.69
N ILE A 99 -0.98 -4.69 -9.48
CA ILE A 99 -0.46 -3.42 -8.99
C ILE A 99 -1.53 -2.34 -9.21
N HIS A 100 -1.76 -1.55 -8.16
CA HIS A 100 -2.52 -0.30 -8.20
C HIS A 100 -1.58 0.83 -7.83
N VAL A 101 -1.52 1.88 -8.65
CA VAL A 101 -0.70 3.05 -8.38
C VAL A 101 -1.46 3.99 -7.45
N ILE A 102 -0.80 4.49 -6.40
CA ILE A 102 -1.37 5.41 -5.42
C ILE A 102 -0.62 6.76 -5.35
N ASP A 103 -1.31 7.81 -4.91
CA ASP A 103 -0.80 9.21 -4.88
C ASP A 103 -0.05 9.61 -3.60
N LYS A 104 0.11 8.69 -2.65
CA LYS A 104 0.79 8.86 -1.35
C LYS A 104 1.49 7.58 -0.93
N VAL A 105 2.60 7.72 -0.21
CA VAL A 105 3.25 6.61 0.49
C VAL A 105 2.42 6.20 1.70
N LEU A 106 2.19 4.89 1.85
CA LEU A 106 1.53 4.32 3.03
C LEU A 106 2.54 4.15 4.15
N MET A 107 2.23 4.73 5.30
CA MET A 107 3.03 4.55 6.52
C MET A 107 2.30 3.57 7.45
N PRO A 108 2.98 2.52 7.94
CA PRO A 108 2.43 1.66 8.99
C PRO A 108 2.05 2.48 10.22
N PRO A 109 1.03 2.07 11.00
CA PRO A 109 0.75 2.71 12.27
C PRO A 109 1.98 2.60 13.18
N SER A 110 2.30 3.67 13.91
CA SER A 110 3.31 3.60 14.96
C SER A 110 2.90 2.53 15.97
N LYS A 111 3.69 1.46 16.10
CA LYS A 111 3.57 0.58 17.26
C LYS A 111 4.06 1.41 18.45
N ASN A 112 3.14 1.94 19.25
CA ASN A 112 3.52 2.43 20.57
C ASN A 112 3.96 1.21 21.36
N ASP A 113 5.27 1.09 21.59
CA ASP A 113 5.83 0.23 22.63
C ASP A 113 5.39 0.72 24.03
#